data_AF-A0A380P1H9-F1
#
_entry.id   AF-A0A380P1H9-F1
#
_cell.length_a   1.000
_cell.length_b   1.000
_cell.length_c   1.000
_cell.angle_alpha   90.00
_cell.angle_beta   90.00
_cell.angle_gamma   90.00
#
_symmetry.space_group_name_H-M   'P 1'
#
loop_
_entity.id
_entity.type
_entity.pdbx_description
1 polymer ?
#
loop_
_entity_poly.entity_id
_entity_poly.type
_entity_poly.pdbx_seq_one_letter_code
_entity_poly.pdbx_strand_id
1 'polypeptide(L)'
;MAIDYGVGTVIVDNFYELNLLEDLLKQANKTQDVLLRVSPGISAHTHEYISTGQVDSKFGFDVDSGQMVEAVKLALASEHLNVLGLHAHIGSQILKKLGSKALRPVWLS
;
A
#
# COMPACT_ATOMS: atom_id res chain seq x y z
N MET A 1 -0.58 19.91 -9.49
CA MET A 1 -0.54 18.51 -9.00
C MET A 1 -1.51 18.35 -7.84
N ALA A 2 -1.91 17.12 -7.46
CA ALA A 2 -2.81 16.89 -6.31
C ALA A 2 -2.28 17.55 -5.00
N ILE A 3 -0.96 17.66 -4.90
CA ILE A 3 -0.20 18.33 -3.82
C ILE A 3 -0.52 19.84 -3.73
N ASP A 4 -0.97 20.47 -4.81
CA ASP A 4 -1.29 21.91 -4.86
C ASP A 4 -2.75 22.21 -4.49
N TYR A 5 -3.61 21.20 -4.42
CA TYR A 5 -5.05 21.34 -4.16
C TYR A 5 -5.48 20.85 -2.78
N GLY A 6 -4.54 20.44 -1.91
CA GLY A 6 -4.88 19.89 -0.58
C GLY A 6 -5.68 18.60 -0.66
N VAL A 7 -5.44 17.76 -1.67
CA VAL A 7 -6.05 16.43 -1.76
C VAL A 7 -5.56 15.64 -0.57
N GLY A 8 -6.47 15.39 0.37
CA GLY A 8 -6.14 15.02 1.75
C GLY A 8 -5.41 13.70 1.92
N THR A 9 -5.45 12.77 0.96
CA THR A 9 -4.76 11.47 1.10
C THR A 9 -4.41 10.88 -0.26
N VAL A 10 -3.16 10.43 -0.44
CA VAL A 10 -2.69 9.73 -1.64
C VAL A 10 -2.67 8.23 -1.38
N ILE A 11 -3.25 7.45 -2.28
CA ILE A 11 -3.16 5.98 -2.25
C ILE A 11 -1.94 5.57 -3.07
N VAL A 12 -0.99 4.89 -2.44
CA VAL A 12 0.24 4.42 -3.07
C VAL A 12 0.09 2.95 -3.45
N ASP A 13 0.26 2.63 -4.74
CA ASP A 13 -0.05 1.31 -5.28
C ASP A 13 1.16 0.41 -5.47
N ASN A 14 2.39 0.95 -5.52
CA ASN A 14 3.62 0.19 -5.72
C ASN A 14 4.87 0.95 -5.23
N PHE A 15 6.02 0.27 -5.21
CA PHE A 15 7.29 0.86 -4.76
C PHE A 15 7.78 2.03 -5.63
N TYR A 16 7.48 2.00 -6.93
CA TYR A 16 7.88 3.09 -7.83
C TYR A 16 7.14 4.39 -7.46
N GLU A 17 5.83 4.32 -7.25
CA GLU A 17 5.04 5.46 -6.78
C GLU A 17 5.47 5.94 -5.40
N LEU A 18 5.78 5.02 -4.48
CA LEU A 18 6.26 5.37 -3.14
C LEU A 18 7.52 6.23 -3.22
N ASN A 19 8.52 5.77 -3.97
CA ASN A 19 9.80 6.47 -4.13
C ASN A 19 9.63 7.80 -4.87
N LEU A 20 8.85 7.80 -5.96
CA LEU A 20 8.58 9.02 -6.72
C LEU A 20 7.88 10.08 -5.88
N LEU A 21 6.87 9.69 -5.09
CA LEU A 21 6.16 10.60 -4.20
C LEU A 21 7.10 11.16 -3.14
N GLU A 22 7.93 10.32 -2.54
CA GLU A 22 8.92 10.74 -1.55
C GLU A 22 9.91 11.77 -2.13
N ASP A 23 10.46 11.51 -3.32
CA ASP A 23 11.40 12.43 -3.98
C ASP A 23 10.77 13.79 -4.29
N LEU A 24 9.50 13.81 -4.73
CA LEU A 24 8.76 15.04 -4.98
C LEU A 24 8.50 15.82 -3.68
N LEU A 25 8.17 15.13 -2.59
CA LEU A 25 7.92 15.76 -1.29
C LEU A 25 9.19 16.29 -0.64
N LYS A 26 10.31 15.58 -0.78
CA LYS A 26 11.66 16.03 -0.39
C LYS A 26 12.02 17.33 -1.11
N GLN A 27 11.86 17.37 -2.44
CA GLN A 27 12.15 18.57 -3.25
C GLN A 27 11.26 19.76 -2.88
N ALA A 28 9.99 19.49 -2.57
CA ALA A 28 9.04 20.52 -2.17
C ALA A 28 9.10 20.90 -0.68
N ASN A 29 9.89 20.17 0.13
CA ASN A 29 9.90 20.23 1.59
C ASN A 29 8.48 20.20 2.20
N LYS A 30 7.67 19.24 1.75
CA LYS A 30 6.27 19.04 2.20
C LYS A 30 6.09 17.65 2.80
N THR A 31 4.99 17.48 3.53
CA THR A 31 4.50 16.18 3.99
C THR A 31 3.20 15.82 3.29
N GLN A 32 2.95 14.53 3.10
CA GLN A 32 1.71 14.03 2.51
C GLN A 32 1.15 12.86 3.31
N ASP A 33 -0.15 12.92 3.57
CA ASP A 33 -0.91 11.81 4.12
C ASP A 33 -1.07 10.72 3.05
N VAL A 34 -0.75 9.48 3.41
CA VAL A 34 -0.78 8.34 2.48
C VAL A 34 -1.50 7.12 3.05
N LEU A 35 -2.14 6.37 2.15
CA LEU A 35 -2.61 5.01 2.39
C LEU A 35 -1.86 4.06 1.47
N LEU A 36 -1.39 2.92 1.97
CA LEU A 36 -0.75 1.92 1.13
C LEU A 36 -1.80 0.93 0.63
N ARG A 37 -1.93 0.79 -0.69
CA ARG A 37 -2.85 -0.19 -1.25
C ARG A 37 -2.28 -1.59 -1.05
N VAL A 38 -3.09 -2.50 -0.53
CA VAL A 38 -2.71 -3.90 -0.34
C VAL A 38 -3.58 -4.80 -1.19
N SER A 39 -2.95 -5.81 -1.78
CA SER A 39 -3.63 -6.84 -2.56
C SER A 39 -3.76 -8.08 -1.69
N PRO A 40 -4.98 -8.42 -1.23
CA PRO A 40 -5.19 -9.55 -0.34
C PRO A 40 -5.12 -10.84 -1.15
N GLY A 41 -3.93 -11.42 -1.31
CA GLY A 41 -3.63 -12.85 -1.54
C GLY A 41 -4.41 -13.65 -2.60
N ILE A 42 -5.32 -13.06 -3.39
CA ILE A 42 -6.02 -13.72 -4.49
C ILE A 42 -5.14 -13.57 -5.73
N SER A 43 -3.88 -13.97 -5.61
CA SER A 43 -3.12 -14.37 -6.79
C SER A 43 -3.71 -15.69 -7.20
N ALA A 44 -4.58 -15.62 -8.20
CA ALA A 44 -5.19 -16.78 -8.82
C ALA A 44 -4.08 -17.75 -9.24
N HIS A 45 -3.80 -18.74 -8.40
CA HIS A 45 -3.09 -19.95 -8.78
C HIS A 45 -3.98 -20.73 -9.75
N THR A 46 -4.18 -20.23 -10.97
CA THR A 46 -4.78 -20.99 -12.07
C THR A 46 -4.66 -20.18 -13.36
N HIS A 47 -3.87 -20.74 -14.26
CA HIS A 47 -3.71 -20.43 -15.68
C HIS A 47 -2.66 -19.37 -16.06
N GLU A 48 -1.41 -19.83 -16.04
CA GLU A 48 -0.61 -19.76 -17.28
C GLU A 48 -1.53 -20.09 -18.48
N TYR A 49 -1.36 -19.34 -19.57
CA TYR A 49 -2.12 -19.42 -20.83
C TYR A 49 -3.34 -18.48 -20.93
N ILE A 50 -3.08 -17.20 -21.26
CA ILE A 50 -3.41 -16.64 -22.58
C ILE A 50 -2.47 -15.46 -22.86
N SER A 51 -1.69 -15.65 -23.92
CA SER A 51 -0.82 -14.68 -24.57
C SER A 51 -1.61 -13.45 -25.02
N THR A 52 -1.39 -12.31 -24.37
CA THR A 52 -1.17 -10.94 -24.93
C THR A 52 -1.50 -9.90 -23.86
N GLY A 53 -0.48 -9.21 -23.32
CA GLY A 53 -0.61 -8.00 -22.50
C GLY A 53 -0.46 -8.19 -21.00
N GLN A 54 0.79 -8.17 -20.50
CA GLN A 54 1.22 -7.95 -19.10
C GLN A 54 0.09 -7.83 -18.06
N VAL A 55 -0.24 -8.92 -17.35
CA VAL A 55 -1.04 -8.86 -16.11
C VAL A 55 -0.51 -9.93 -15.15
N ASP A 56 0.34 -9.53 -14.22
CA ASP A 56 0.51 -10.26 -12.96
C ASP A 56 0.68 -9.21 -11.86
N SER A 57 -0.43 -9.00 -11.13
CA SER A 57 -0.66 -8.00 -10.08
C SER A 57 -0.34 -6.54 -10.45
N LYS A 58 -1.24 -5.88 -11.21
CA LYS A 58 -1.06 -4.48 -11.64
C LYS A 58 -1.14 -3.44 -10.51
N PHE A 59 -1.60 -3.81 -9.31
CA PHE A 59 -1.91 -2.86 -8.24
C PHE A 59 -1.69 -3.45 -6.86
N GLY A 60 -1.20 -2.64 -5.93
CA GLY A 60 -1.15 -2.91 -4.50
C GLY A 60 0.01 -3.82 -4.08
N PHE A 61 0.48 -3.61 -2.85
CA PHE A 61 1.48 -4.43 -2.21
C PHE A 61 0.88 -5.78 -1.80
N ASP A 62 1.47 -6.84 -2.30
CA ASP A 62 1.06 -8.21 -1.99
C ASP A 62 1.41 -8.55 -0.52
N VAL A 63 0.43 -9.12 0.19
CA VAL A 63 0.52 -9.45 1.62
C VAL A 63 1.33 -10.73 1.85
N ASP A 64 1.25 -11.71 0.95
CA ASP A 64 1.81 -13.04 1.13
C ASP A 64 3.31 -13.10 0.77
N SER A 65 3.73 -12.29 -0.20
CA SER A 65 5.12 -12.12 -0.62
C SER A 65 5.96 -11.24 0.32
N GLY A 66 5.34 -10.57 1.29
CA GLY A 66 6.01 -9.65 2.21
C GLY A 66 6.23 -8.23 1.67
N GLN A 67 5.79 -7.94 0.44
CA GLN A 67 5.89 -6.59 -0.14
C GLN A 67 5.17 -5.54 0.70
N MET A 68 4.02 -5.87 1.27
CA MET A 68 3.28 -4.97 2.16
C MET A 68 4.11 -4.53 3.37
N VAL A 69 4.78 -5.48 4.01
CA VAL A 69 5.60 -5.20 5.20
C VAL A 69 6.78 -4.29 4.84
N GLU A 70 7.40 -4.54 3.69
CA GLU A 70 8.51 -3.71 3.22
C GLU A 70 8.06 -2.29 2.86
N ALA A 71 6.94 -2.14 2.17
CA ALA A 71 6.38 -0.84 1.83
C ALA A 71 6.02 -0.01 3.07
N VAL A 72 5.44 -0.66 4.10
CA VAL A 72 5.16 0.00 5.39
C VAL A 72 6.45 0.47 6.06
N LYS A 73 7.50 -0.35 6.09
CA LYS A 73 8.79 0.05 6.68
C LYS A 73 9.39 1.25 5.96
N LEU A 74 9.42 1.24 4.64
CA LEU A 74 9.94 2.34 3.83
C LEU A 74 9.14 3.62 4.06
N ALA A 75 7.81 3.52 4.05
CA ALA A 75 6.94 4.67 4.25
C ALA A 75 7.07 5.26 5.67
N LEU A 76 7.18 4.42 6.71
CA LEU A 76 7.38 4.87 8.09
C LEU A 76 8.78 5.43 8.36
N ALA A 77 9.78 5.08 7.55
CA ALA A 77 11.13 5.64 7.66
C ALA A 77 11.26 7.03 7.02
N SER A 78 10.25 7.47 6.26
CA SER A 78 10.26 8.77 5.59
C SER A 78 9.70 9.88 6.49
N GLU A 79 10.43 10.98 6.63
CA GLU A 79 9.96 12.18 7.35
C GLU A 79 8.89 12.96 6.55
N HIS A 80 8.69 12.62 5.27
CA HIS A 80 7.78 13.32 4.35
C HIS A 80 6.45 12.59 4.15
N LEU A 81 6.33 11.36 4.62
CA LEU A 81 5.13 10.53 4.45
C LEU A 81 4.44 10.32 5.80
N ASN A 82 3.17 10.71 5.88
CA ASN A 82 2.34 10.41 7.04
C ASN A 82 1.42 9.23 6.71
N VAL A 83 1.79 8.03 7.17
CA VAL A 83 1.06 6.80 6.87
C VAL A 83 -0.20 6.72 7.73
N LEU A 84 -1.37 6.92 7.11
CA LEU A 84 -2.66 6.85 7.80
C LEU A 84 -3.18 5.41 7.97
N GLY A 85 -2.72 4.48 7.14
CA GLY A 85 -3.15 3.08 7.17
C GLY A 85 -3.02 2.34 5.84
N LEU A 86 -3.74 1.22 5.74
CA LEU A 86 -3.77 0.34 4.57
C LEU A 86 -5.13 0.45 3.86
N HIS A 87 -5.11 0.39 2.54
CA HIS A 87 -6.31 0.36 1.70
C HIS A 87 -6.38 -0.97 0.93
N ALA A 88 -7.37 -1.82 1.23
CA ALA A 88 -7.55 -3.08 0.53
C ALA A 88 -8.80 -3.02 -0.35
N HIS A 89 -8.66 -3.36 -1.63
CA HIS A 89 -9.82 -3.60 -2.48
C HIS A 89 -10.19 -5.09 -2.40
N ILE A 90 -11.10 -5.42 -1.50
CA ILE A 90 -11.72 -6.75 -1.47
C ILE A 90 -12.81 -6.73 -2.55
N GLY A 91 -12.58 -7.42 -3.67
CA GLY A 91 -13.59 -7.55 -4.74
C GLY A 91 -14.94 -8.04 -4.19
N SER A 92 -16.03 -7.85 -4.96
CA SER A 92 -17.44 -7.96 -4.53
C SER A 92 -17.96 -9.33 -4.02
N GLN A 93 -17.08 -10.26 -3.66
CA GLN A 93 -17.42 -11.56 -3.06
C GLN A 93 -16.82 -11.65 -1.66
N ILE A 94 -17.46 -10.98 -0.70
CA ILE A 94 -17.16 -11.14 0.72
C ILE A 94 -17.64 -12.53 1.14
N LEU A 95 -16.72 -13.49 1.18
CA LEU A 95 -16.90 -14.68 2.00
C LEU A 95 -15.58 -15.06 2.65
N LYS A 96 -15.36 -14.54 3.86
CA LYS A 96 -15.17 -15.30 5.11
C LYS A 96 -14.28 -14.50 6.08
N LYS A 97 -14.87 -14.18 7.24
CA LYS A 97 -14.24 -13.62 8.45
C LYS A 97 -12.87 -14.28 8.73
N LEU A 98 -11.79 -13.50 8.75
CA LEU A 98 -10.53 -13.91 9.37
C LEU A 98 -10.37 -13.15 10.70
N GLY A 99 -10.25 -13.91 11.77
CA GLY A 99 -10.34 -13.47 13.15
C GLY A 99 -9.25 -12.48 13.57
N SER A 100 -9.71 -11.40 14.20
CA SER A 100 -8.87 -10.39 14.83
C SER A 100 -8.16 -10.98 16.04
N LYS A 101 -6.85 -11.23 15.94
CA LYS A 101 -6.00 -11.40 17.13
C LYS A 101 -5.40 -10.04 17.44
N ALA A 102 -6.02 -9.35 18.40
CA ALA A 102 -5.60 -8.05 18.89
C ALA A 102 -4.14 -8.09 19.38
N LEU A 103 -3.26 -7.34 18.73
CA LEU A 103 -1.94 -7.01 19.26
C LEU A 103 -2.12 -5.94 20.34
N ARG A 104 -1.77 -6.28 21.58
CA ARG A 104 -1.76 -5.36 22.72
C ARG A 104 -0.48 -4.50 22.67
N PRO A 105 -0.54 -3.17 22.88
CA PRO A 105 0.65 -2.37 23.06
C PRO A 105 1.16 -2.51 24.51
N VAL A 106 2.41 -2.92 24.66
CA VAL A 106 3.16 -2.82 25.92
C VAL A 106 3.76 -1.42 25.97
N TRP A 107 3.25 -0.59 26.89
CA TRP A 107 3.93 0.62 27.32
C TRP A 107 4.89 0.22 28.44
N LEU A 108 6.18 0.44 28.27
CA LEU A 108 7.17 0.39 29.35
C LEU A 108 7.64 1.81 29.65
N SER A 109 7.56 2.12 30.93
CA SER A 109 7.86 3.38 31.61
C SER A 109 9.31 3.82 31.52
#